data_AF-A0A7K2Q4T1-F1
#
_entry.id   AF-A0A7K2Q4T1-F1
#
_cell.length_a   1.000
_cell.length_b   1.000
_cell.length_c   1.000
_cell.angle_alpha   90.00
_cell.angle_beta   90.00
_cell.angle_gamma   90.00
#
_symmetry.space_group_name_H-M   'P 1'
#
loop_
_entity.id
_entity.type
_entity.pdbx_description
1 polymer ?
#
loop_
_entity_poly.entity_id
_entity_poly.type
_entity_poly.pdbx_seq_one_letter_code
_entity_poly.pdbx_strand_id
1 'polypeptide(L)'
;MRTRTETRTRQVPHTIDGETELVDETYTVAVPLPPRDWDHIALNAVTASTAALVLVSVVWSTASAGDLLARAAAAPVAYSAAIAFDL
;
A
#
# COMPACT_ATOMS: atom_id res chain seq x y z
N MET A 1 22.65 -3.54 -9.39
CA MET A 1 22.14 -2.70 -8.27
C MET A 1 21.37 -1.54 -8.88
N ARG A 2 20.15 -1.23 -8.41
CA ARG A 2 19.38 -0.07 -8.90
C ARG A 2 19.87 1.19 -8.18
N THR A 3 20.08 2.27 -8.92
CA THR A 3 20.55 3.55 -8.39
C THR A 3 19.64 4.68 -8.86
N ARG A 4 19.48 5.72 -8.04
CA ARG A 4 18.86 6.99 -8.40
C ARG A 4 19.95 8.03 -8.59
N THR A 5 19.81 8.82 -9.64
CA THR A 5 20.67 9.97 -9.88
C THR A 5 20.28 11.12 -8.96
N GLU A 6 21.24 11.64 -8.20
CA GLU A 6 21.07 12.86 -7.40
C GLU A 6 22.09 13.90 -7.84
N THR A 7 21.63 15.15 -7.93
CA THR A 7 22.48 16.31 -8.17
C THR A 7 22.89 16.88 -6.81
N ARG A 8 24.20 17.02 -6.60
CA ARG A 8 24.77 17.59 -5.37
C ARG A 8 25.76 18.69 -5.73
N THR A 9 25.94 19.63 -4.82
CA THR A 9 26.91 20.72 -4.96
C THR A 9 28.11 20.44 -4.05
N ARG A 10 29.32 20.70 -4.54
CA ARG A 10 30.54 20.73 -3.72
C ARG A 10 31.32 22.00 -4.03
N GLN A 11 32.00 22.54 -3.01
CA GLN A 11 32.95 23.63 -3.22
C GLN A 11 34.26 23.07 -3.77
N VAL A 12 34.73 23.62 -4.88
CA VAL A 12 35.99 23.23 -5.50
C VAL A 12 36.86 24.47 -5.66
N PRO A 13 38.14 24.42 -5.29
CA PRO A 13 39.06 25.52 -5.53
C PRO A 13 39.25 25.71 -7.03
N HIS A 14 38.99 26.93 -7.50
CA HIS A 14 39.23 27.37 -8.85
C HIS A 14 40.22 28.52 -8.81
N THR A 15 41.37 28.35 -9.46
CA THR A 15 42.43 29.37 -9.48
C THR A 15 42.41 30.09 -10.83
N ILE A 16 42.21 31.41 -10.81
CA ILE A 16 42.32 32.31 -11.97
C ILE A 16 43.32 33.40 -11.61
N ASP A 17 44.30 33.65 -12.49
CA ASP A 17 45.33 34.69 -12.33
C ASP A 17 46.12 34.65 -10.99
N GLY A 18 46.23 33.47 -10.37
CA GLY A 18 46.94 33.27 -9.10
C GLY A 18 46.11 33.47 -7.84
N GLU A 19 44.84 33.89 -7.97
CA GLU A 19 43.88 33.97 -6.87
C GLU A 19 43.00 32.73 -6.85
N THR A 20 42.84 32.09 -5.68
CA THR A 20 42.04 30.86 -5.53
C THR A 20 40.71 31.19 -4.87
N GLU A 21 39.63 30.96 -5.61
CA GLU A 21 38.27 31.13 -5.13
C GLU A 21 37.57 29.77 -5.04
N LEU A 22 36.68 29.58 -4.05
CA LEU A 22 35.84 28.40 -3.95
C LEU A 22 34.59 28.61 -4.79
N VAL A 23 34.44 27.82 -5.85
CA VAL A 23 33.26 27.86 -6.72
C VAL A 23 32.41 26.63 -6.48
N ASP A 24 31.09 26.82 -6.50
CA ASP A 24 30.12 25.73 -6.39
C ASP A 24 30.09 24.92 -7.69
N GLU A 25 30.59 23.68 -7.62
CA GLU A 25 30.50 22.71 -8.71
C GLU A 25 29.31 21.78 -8.48
N THR A 26 28.42 21.74 -9.46
CA THR A 26 27.32 20.78 -9.49
C THR A 26 27.80 19.46 -10.08
N TYR A 27 27.68 18.37 -9.33
CA TYR A 27 28.04 17.03 -9.78
C TYR A 27 26.90 16.04 -9.60
N THR A 28 26.92 15.00 -10.43
CA THR A 28 25.91 13.96 -10.45
C THR A 28 26.45 12.73 -9.73
N VAL A 29 25.71 12.24 -8.72
CA VAL A 29 26.06 11.02 -7.99
C VAL A 29 24.96 9.96 -8.14
N ALA A 30 25.38 8.72 -8.37
CA ALA A 30 24.49 7.57 -8.37
C ALA A 30 24.31 7.06 -6.93
N VAL A 31 23.15 7.29 -6.34
CA VAL A 31 22.82 6.84 -4.98
C VAL A 31 22.09 5.50 -5.06
N PRO A 32 22.46 4.49 -4.27
CA PRO A 32 21.76 3.21 -4.28
C PRO A 32 20.29 3.39 -3.87
N LEU A 33 19.38 2.81 -4.66
CA LEU A 33 17.97 2.74 -4.29
C LEU A 33 17.78 1.66 -3.24
N PRO A 34 17.00 1.93 -2.17
CA PRO A 34 16.65 0.89 -1.22
C PRO A 34 15.91 -0.25 -1.94
N PRO A 35 16.14 -1.51 -1.55
CA PRO A 35 15.41 -2.65 -2.10
C PRO A 35 13.92 -2.51 -1.76
N ARG A 36 13.07 -3.10 -2.61
CA ARG A 36 11.63 -3.08 -2.38
C ARG A 36 11.30 -3.89 -1.13
N ASP A 37 10.42 -3.36 -0.29
CA ASP A 37 9.95 -4.02 0.92
C ASP A 37 8.95 -5.13 0.54
N TRP A 38 9.46 -6.36 0.48
CA TRP A 38 8.65 -7.53 0.12
C TRP A 38 7.77 -8.01 1.27
N ASP A 39 8.17 -7.76 2.51
CA ASP A 39 7.45 -8.21 3.70
C ASP A 39 6.14 -7.44 3.83
N HIS A 40 6.18 -6.12 3.65
CA HIS A 40 4.96 -5.31 3.63
C HIS A 40 4.04 -5.65 2.46
N ILE A 41 4.58 -5.96 1.28
CA ILE A 41 3.76 -6.36 0.13
C ILE A 41 3.06 -7.70 0.41
N ALA A 42 3.80 -8.68 0.96
CA ALA A 42 3.24 -9.98 1.28
C ALA A 42 2.17 -9.87 2.38
N LEU A 43 2.44 -9.11 3.44
CA LEU A 43 1.49 -8.87 4.52
C LEU A 43 0.20 -8.24 4.00
N ASN A 44 0.32 -7.17 3.20
CA ASN A 44 -0.84 -6.50 2.63
C ASN A 44 -1.66 -7.44 1.72
N ALA A 45 -0.99 -8.28 0.92
CA ALA A 45 -1.68 -9.24 0.07
C ALA A 45 -2.47 -10.28 0.88
N VAL A 46 -1.88 -10.81 1.95
CA VAL A 46 -2.55 -11.77 2.84
C VAL A 46 -3.72 -11.10 3.56
N THR A 47 -3.51 -9.92 4.16
CA THR A 47 -4.58 -9.18 4.86
C THR A 47 -5.73 -8.86 3.93
N ALA A 48 -5.46 -8.38 2.72
CA ALA A 48 -6.50 -8.10 1.72
C ALA A 48 -7.26 -9.38 1.32
N SER A 49 -6.54 -10.49 1.10
CA SER A 49 -7.16 -11.77 0.73
C SER A 49 -8.05 -12.31 1.85
N THR A 50 -7.59 -12.26 3.09
CA THR A 50 -8.37 -12.67 4.26
C THR A 50 -9.61 -11.80 4.44
N ALA A 51 -9.47 -10.48 4.33
CA ALA A 51 -10.60 -9.56 4.42
C ALA A 51 -11.65 -9.84 3.33
N ALA A 52 -11.20 -10.10 2.09
CA ALA A 52 -12.09 -10.47 1.00
C ALA A 52 -12.83 -11.80 1.27
N LEU A 53 -12.13 -12.83 1.77
CA LEU A 53 -12.74 -14.11 2.12
C LEU A 53 -13.76 -13.98 3.25
N VAL A 54 -13.47 -13.16 4.26
CA VAL A 54 -14.41 -12.86 5.35
C VAL A 54 -15.67 -12.19 4.79
N LEU A 55 -15.53 -11.18 3.93
CA LEU A 55 -16.68 -10.52 3.30
C LEU A 55 -17.52 -11.49 2.46
N VAL A 56 -16.88 -12.36 1.69
CA VAL A 56 -17.57 -13.40 0.92
C VAL A 56 -18.32 -14.35 1.85
N SER A 57 -17.70 -14.76 2.95
CA SER A 57 -18.33 -15.65 3.94
C SER A 57 -19.57 -15.01 4.57
N VAL A 58 -19.48 -13.75 5.00
CA VAL A 58 -20.60 -13.00 5.59
C VAL A 58 -21.73 -12.85 4.57
N VAL A 59 -21.43 -12.40 3.35
CA VAL A 59 -22.47 -12.25 2.32
C VAL A 59 -23.17 -13.58 2.02
N TRP A 60 -22.41 -14.68 1.93
CA TRP A 60 -22.97 -16.00 1.65
C TRP A 60 -23.80 -16.55 2.81
N SER A 61 -23.32 -16.39 4.05
CA SER A 61 -23.99 -16.80 5.28
C SER A 61 -25.30 -16.04 5.46
N THR A 62 -25.25 -14.71 5.39
CA THR A 62 -26.42 -13.83 5.44
C THR A 62 -27.46 -14.19 4.37
N ALA A 63 -27.04 -14.41 3.11
CA ALA A 63 -27.97 -14.78 2.04
C ALA A 63 -28.61 -16.16 2.30
N SER A 64 -27.83 -17.14 2.73
CA SER A 64 -28.31 -18.50 3.02
C SER A 64 -29.32 -18.51 4.18
N ALA A 65 -29.03 -17.78 5.26
CA ALA A 65 -29.91 -17.63 6.40
C ALA A 65 -31.18 -16.82 6.04
N GLY A 66 -31.02 -15.73 5.31
CA GLY A 66 -32.12 -14.89 4.83
C GLY A 66 -33.12 -15.66 3.97
N ASP A 67 -32.65 -16.42 2.99
CA ASP A 67 -33.50 -17.24 2.13
C ASP A 67 -34.20 -18.37 2.88
N LEU A 68 -33.57 -18.91 3.93
CA LEU A 68 -34.22 -19.90 4.78
C LEU A 68 -35.36 -19.26 5.60
N LEU A 69 -35.10 -18.12 6.24
CA LEU A 69 -36.08 -17.41 7.06
C LEU A 69 -37.22 -16.81 6.23
N ALA A 70 -36.96 -16.40 4.98
CA ALA A 70 -37.96 -15.86 4.07
C ALA A 70 -39.06 -16.88 3.72
N ARG A 71 -38.85 -18.17 3.99
CA ARG A 71 -39.89 -19.21 3.87
C ARG A 71 -40.93 -19.15 5.01
N ALA A 72 -40.58 -18.54 6.13
CA ALA A 72 -41.40 -18.51 7.35
C ALA A 72 -41.84 -17.08 7.74
N ALA A 73 -41.14 -16.05 7.28
CA ALA A 73 -41.41 -14.66 7.59
C ALA A 73 -41.37 -13.77 6.33
N ALA A 74 -41.91 -12.56 6.43
CA ALA A 74 -41.80 -11.57 5.35
C ALA A 74 -40.32 -11.30 5.04
N ALA A 75 -39.96 -11.34 3.75
CA ALA A 75 -38.57 -11.24 3.29
C ALA A 75 -37.75 -10.09 3.93
N PRO A 76 -38.29 -8.86 4.11
CA PRO A 76 -37.53 -7.78 4.74
C PRO A 76 -37.11 -8.11 6.19
N VAL A 77 -37.99 -8.77 6.95
CA VAL A 77 -37.75 -9.15 8.35
C VAL A 77 -36.77 -10.33 8.43
N ALA A 78 -36.89 -11.28 7.50
CA ALA A 78 -36.00 -12.42 7.40
C ALA A 78 -34.54 -12.00 7.13
N TYR A 79 -34.34 -11.12 6.16
CA TYR A 79 -33.01 -10.62 5.81
C TYR A 79 -32.43 -9.68 6.86
N SER A 80 -33.25 -8.84 7.52
CA SER A 80 -32.76 -8.01 8.62
C SER A 80 -32.32 -8.84 9.82
N ALA A 81 -33.04 -9.93 10.13
CA ALA A 81 -32.66 -10.86 11.19
C ALA A 81 -31.38 -11.65 10.82
N ALA A 82 -31.25 -12.08 9.56
CA ALA A 82 -30.06 -12.76 9.08
C ALA A 82 -28.81 -11.85 9.15
N ILE A 83 -28.94 -10.58 8.77
CA ILE A 83 -27.84 -9.59 8.90
C ILE A 83 -27.43 -9.41 10.37
N ALA A 84 -28.40 -9.29 11.29
CA ALA A 84 -28.11 -9.10 12.72
C ALA A 84 -27.49 -10.35 13.39
N PHE A 85 -27.69 -11.54 12.82
CA PHE A 85 -27.06 -12.77 13.31
C PHE A 85 -25.60 -12.90 12.87
N ASP A 86 -25.28 -12.41 11.67
CA ASP A 86 -23.98 -12.61 11.02
C ASP A 86 -22.96 -11.51 11.38
N LEU A 87 -23.43 -10.36 11.89
CA LEU A 87 -22.63 -9.23 12.42
C LEU A 87 -22.33 -9.38 13.91
#